data_AF-A0A7X6PAU4-F1
#
_entry.id   AF-A0A7X6PAU4-F1
#
_cell.length_a   1.000
_cell.length_b   1.000
_cell.length_c   1.000
_cell.angle_alpha   90.00
_cell.angle_beta   90.00
_cell.angle_gamma   90.00
#
_symmetry.space_group_name_H-M   'P 1'
#
loop_
_entity.id
_entity.type
_entity.pdbx_description
1 polymer ?
#
loop_
_entity_poly.entity_id
_entity_poly.type
_entity_poly.pdbx_seq_one_letter_code
_entity_poly.pdbx_strand_id
1 'polypeptide(L)'
;PEFSKMQEERFKQVLKKYKVQAEWIHIANSSALINSLGSSGNLCRLGILSYGVYTHPSQKEKIELKPVMTFKSTVIQIKEIPKGATVGYNQTWKAQRKTRYAVIPVGYADGYDFLLSNRGKVLIAGKLCPVIGKVSMDMICVDITDAPEIQYGTEVILLGNGHNDIRVENLVSLYNGSSYELLCQVGRRAKRYYYEKGRLVTAAPLSRRDFVSSDYPNSKLNQIIQSAIAQRINSEEMSELIFREILRVFFYNQDRDIRYRKDFRHHILFTESSDKDYWKAETTLSFSKTLQRDFFLVACANSDKALKEYFKRNEVEYRWLMDGNFQLNPSAFQLSSVKVNDIELETRINFKSEAMEIRCSHPALKNLIGQEVRYEINTLTLYPKSSHQLSVFITELTHGVQISFSYPETLKQIECVPFFAGQNKYPKITTSKNIITVTTKPEEWVFPQSGVVFAY
;
A
#
# COMPACT_ATOMS: atom_id res chain seq x y z
N PRO A 1 38.02 33.24 -15.11
CA PRO A 1 39.00 32.22 -15.58
C PRO A 1 40.34 32.25 -14.83
N GLU A 2 40.90 33.44 -14.62
CA GLU A 2 42.20 33.64 -13.95
C GLU A 2 42.25 33.07 -12.52
N PHE A 3 41.23 33.35 -11.71
CA PHE A 3 41.16 32.84 -10.34
C PHE A 3 41.18 31.30 -10.30
N SER A 4 40.43 30.63 -11.18
CA SER A 4 40.41 29.16 -11.24
C SER A 4 41.75 28.58 -11.68
N LYS A 5 42.46 29.23 -12.62
CA LYS A 5 43.83 28.84 -13.00
C LYS A 5 44.79 29.01 -11.84
N MET A 6 44.69 30.10 -11.07
CA MET A 6 45.49 30.31 -9.87
C MET A 6 45.24 29.22 -8.81
N GLN A 7 43.97 28.85 -8.57
CA GLN A 7 43.65 27.76 -7.65
C GLN A 7 44.25 26.43 -8.09
N GLU A 8 44.23 26.13 -9.39
CA GLU A 8 44.83 24.93 -9.95
C GLU A 8 46.36 24.91 -9.77
N GLU A 9 47.05 26.01 -10.06
CA GLU A 9 48.50 26.10 -9.85
C GLU A 9 48.88 25.96 -8.37
N ARG A 10 48.12 26.56 -7.45
CA ARG A 10 48.31 26.36 -6.01
C ARG A 10 48.12 24.89 -5.61
N PHE A 11 47.14 24.22 -6.18
CA PHE A 11 46.91 22.80 -5.92
C PHE A 11 48.09 21.95 -6.41
N LYS A 12 48.62 22.20 -7.62
CA LYS A 12 49.85 21.53 -8.12
C LYS A 12 51.04 21.73 -7.18
N GLN A 13 51.22 22.94 -6.66
CA GLN A 13 52.29 23.25 -5.71
C GLN A 13 52.13 22.45 -4.41
N VAL A 14 50.91 22.31 -3.88
CA VAL A 14 50.64 21.48 -2.70
C VAL A 14 50.97 20.01 -2.97
N LEU A 15 50.51 19.44 -4.09
CA LEU A 15 50.81 18.06 -4.46
C LEU A 15 52.32 17.80 -4.53
N LYS A 16 53.07 18.74 -5.16
CA LYS A 16 54.53 18.67 -5.26
C LYS A 16 55.22 18.81 -3.90
N LYS A 17 54.81 19.78 -3.07
CA LYS A 17 55.40 20.06 -1.76
C LYS A 17 55.33 18.85 -0.83
N TYR A 18 54.18 18.18 -0.81
CA TYR A 18 53.94 17.03 0.07
C TYR A 18 54.22 15.68 -0.60
N LYS A 19 54.72 15.68 -1.85
CA LYS A 19 54.98 14.47 -2.64
C LYS A 19 53.80 13.48 -2.61
N VAL A 20 52.59 14.00 -2.78
CA VAL A 20 51.35 13.21 -2.65
C VAL A 20 51.35 12.10 -3.70
N GLN A 21 51.29 10.84 -3.24
CA GLN A 21 51.11 9.66 -4.07
C GLN A 21 49.77 9.02 -3.71
N ALA A 22 48.73 9.48 -4.38
CA ALA A 22 47.39 8.93 -4.27
C ALA A 22 46.95 8.37 -5.62
N GLU A 23 46.23 7.25 -5.59
CA GLU A 23 45.64 6.65 -6.80
C GLU A 23 44.69 7.64 -7.49
N TRP A 24 43.91 8.39 -6.70
CA TRP A 24 42.94 9.35 -7.20
C TRP A 24 43.26 10.77 -6.70
N ILE A 25 43.46 11.67 -7.65
CA ILE A 25 43.68 13.10 -7.40
C ILE A 25 42.63 13.85 -8.21
N HIS A 26 41.84 14.70 -7.55
CA HIS A 26 40.76 15.42 -8.23
C HIS A 26 40.60 16.85 -7.73
N ILE A 27 40.35 17.77 -8.67
CA ILE A 27 39.99 19.17 -8.38
C ILE A 27 38.80 19.63 -9.22
N ALA A 28 38.68 19.12 -10.45
CA ALA A 28 37.64 19.50 -11.40
C ALA A 28 36.22 19.17 -10.91
N ASN A 29 35.35 20.18 -10.88
CA ASN A 29 33.91 20.00 -10.83
C ASN A 29 33.31 20.09 -12.24
N SER A 30 31.99 19.97 -12.33
CA SER A 30 31.15 20.31 -13.49
C SER A 30 31.68 21.43 -14.40
N SER A 31 31.88 22.64 -13.85
CA SER A 31 32.26 23.81 -14.66
C SER A 31 33.73 23.79 -15.08
N ALA A 32 34.62 23.27 -14.22
CA ALA A 32 36.03 23.11 -14.53
C ALA A 32 36.23 22.16 -15.74
N LEU A 33 35.50 21.04 -15.76
CA LEU A 33 35.58 20.05 -16.83
C LEU A 33 35.31 20.65 -18.22
N ILE A 34 34.26 21.46 -18.36
CA ILE A 34 33.88 22.09 -19.64
C ILE A 34 34.78 23.26 -20.05
N ASN A 35 35.48 23.84 -19.08
CA ASN A 35 36.41 24.93 -19.33
C ASN A 35 37.86 24.46 -19.45
N SER A 36 38.08 23.15 -19.59
CA SER A 36 39.42 22.54 -19.71
C SER A 36 40.33 22.89 -18.53
N LEU A 37 39.76 22.92 -17.32
CA LEU A 37 40.47 23.15 -16.06
C LEU A 37 40.47 21.89 -15.20
N GLY A 38 41.49 21.74 -14.36
CA GLY A 38 41.66 20.61 -13.45
C GLY A 38 42.46 19.43 -14.02
N SER A 39 43.32 19.68 -15.01
CA SER A 39 44.31 18.72 -15.54
C SER A 39 45.36 18.27 -14.52
N SER A 40 45.38 18.89 -13.34
CA SER A 40 46.24 18.54 -12.21
C SER A 40 45.82 17.27 -11.47
N GLY A 41 44.72 16.65 -11.88
CA GLY A 41 44.22 15.39 -11.32
C GLY A 41 43.81 14.41 -12.42
N ASN A 42 43.47 13.19 -12.02
CA ASN A 42 43.05 12.10 -12.89
C ASN A 42 41.57 11.69 -12.67
N LEU A 43 40.84 12.40 -11.80
CA LEU A 43 39.41 12.18 -11.55
C LEU A 43 38.65 13.52 -11.51
N CYS A 44 37.39 13.51 -11.96
CA CYS A 44 36.50 14.68 -11.95
C CYS A 44 35.21 14.41 -11.17
N ARG A 45 34.61 15.48 -10.61
CA ARG A 45 33.38 15.42 -9.81
C ARG A 45 32.24 16.07 -10.59
N LEU A 46 31.58 15.27 -11.43
CA LEU A 46 30.45 15.72 -12.22
C LEU A 46 29.19 15.79 -11.34
N GLY A 47 28.64 17.00 -11.21
CA GLY A 47 27.41 17.27 -10.46
C GLY A 47 26.36 17.86 -11.39
N ILE A 48 26.01 19.13 -11.20
CA ILE A 48 24.87 19.79 -11.86
C ILE A 48 24.75 19.64 -13.39
N LEU A 49 25.86 19.49 -14.14
CA LEU A 49 25.76 19.29 -15.59
C LEU A 49 25.17 17.91 -15.93
N SER A 50 25.35 16.89 -15.08
CA SER A 50 24.70 15.58 -15.27
C SER A 50 23.19 15.64 -15.12
N TYR A 51 22.68 16.69 -14.46
CA TYR A 51 21.25 17.00 -14.39
C TYR A 51 20.74 17.81 -15.59
N GLY A 52 21.63 18.12 -16.54
CA GLY A 52 21.29 18.83 -17.76
C GLY A 52 21.15 20.35 -17.60
N VAL A 53 21.83 20.93 -16.61
CA VAL A 53 21.69 22.33 -16.21
C VAL A 53 22.97 23.10 -16.48
N TYR A 54 22.89 24.23 -17.19
CA TYR A 54 24.03 25.10 -17.40
C TYR A 54 24.29 25.95 -16.14
N THR A 55 25.56 26.09 -15.75
CA THR A 55 25.98 27.00 -14.67
C THR A 55 26.39 28.37 -15.19
N HIS A 56 26.64 28.48 -16.50
CA HIS A 56 26.99 29.75 -17.15
C HIS A 56 26.52 29.74 -18.62
N PRO A 57 26.01 30.85 -19.17
CA PRO A 57 25.50 30.90 -20.55
C PRO A 57 26.50 30.42 -21.62
N SER A 58 27.79 30.75 -21.47
CA SER A 58 28.84 30.35 -22.43
C SER A 58 29.04 28.84 -22.57
N GLN A 59 28.52 28.03 -21.65
CA GLN A 59 28.60 26.57 -21.76
C GLN A 59 27.72 26.01 -22.88
N LYS A 60 26.67 26.75 -23.29
CA LYS A 60 25.75 26.36 -24.37
C LYS A 60 26.43 26.21 -25.73
N GLU A 61 27.55 26.90 -25.93
CA GLU A 61 28.36 26.82 -27.15
C GLU A 61 29.31 25.61 -27.16
N LYS A 62 29.52 24.97 -26.00
CA LYS A 62 30.51 23.89 -25.81
C LYS A 62 29.89 22.51 -25.67
N ILE A 63 28.68 22.45 -25.09
CA ILE A 63 27.98 21.19 -24.86
C ILE A 63 26.47 21.41 -24.97
N GLU A 64 25.77 20.40 -25.47
CA GLU A 64 24.31 20.34 -25.42
C GLU A 64 23.86 19.57 -24.17
N LEU A 65 23.22 20.26 -23.22
CA LEU A 65 22.67 19.67 -21.99
C LEU A 65 21.14 19.55 -22.05
N LYS A 66 20.68 18.33 -21.80
CA LYS A 66 19.25 17.97 -21.76
C LYS A 66 18.79 17.86 -20.31
N PRO A 67 17.83 18.67 -19.84
CA PRO A 67 17.30 18.59 -18.48
C PRO A 67 16.72 17.20 -18.23
N VAL A 68 17.15 16.57 -17.14
CA VAL A 68 16.72 15.20 -16.78
C VAL A 68 15.50 15.19 -15.86
N MET A 69 15.08 16.36 -15.37
CA MET A 69 13.94 16.53 -14.49
C MET A 69 12.88 17.40 -15.16
N THR A 70 11.62 16.99 -15.05
CA THR A 70 10.46 17.81 -15.43
C THR A 70 9.45 17.79 -14.30
N PHE A 71 9.06 18.96 -13.82
CA PHE A 71 8.07 19.14 -12.77
C PHE A 71 6.74 19.56 -13.39
N LYS A 72 5.72 18.74 -13.18
CA LYS A 72 4.41 18.87 -13.82
C LYS A 72 3.30 19.02 -12.79
N SER A 73 2.21 19.65 -13.22
CA SER A 73 0.94 19.74 -12.50
C SER A 73 -0.22 19.78 -13.52
N THR A 74 -1.41 20.16 -13.08
CA THR A 74 -2.60 20.26 -13.93
C THR A 74 -3.45 21.49 -13.58
N VAL A 75 -4.25 21.99 -14.52
CA VAL A 75 -5.21 23.05 -14.26
C VAL A 75 -6.38 22.49 -13.43
N ILE A 76 -6.64 23.05 -12.25
CA ILE A 76 -7.77 22.62 -11.39
C ILE A 76 -8.95 23.59 -11.39
N GLN A 77 -8.75 24.82 -11.84
CA GLN A 77 -9.81 25.82 -11.94
C GLN A 77 -9.44 26.90 -12.95
N ILE A 78 -10.44 27.46 -13.61
CA ILE A 78 -10.30 28.63 -14.48
C ILE A 78 -11.30 29.69 -14.03
N LYS A 79 -10.85 30.94 -14.00
CA LYS A 79 -11.66 32.10 -13.62
C LYS A 79 -11.46 33.23 -14.63
N GLU A 80 -12.47 34.07 -14.76
CA GLU A 80 -12.40 35.33 -15.51
C GLU A 80 -12.60 36.50 -14.55
N ILE A 81 -11.83 37.57 -14.78
CA ILE A 81 -11.91 38.80 -13.99
C ILE A 81 -11.89 40.02 -14.91
N PRO A 82 -12.61 41.10 -14.55
CA PRO A 82 -12.58 42.34 -15.30
C PRO A 82 -11.25 43.08 -15.12
N LYS A 83 -10.99 44.06 -15.98
CA LYS A 83 -9.90 45.03 -15.81
C LYS A 83 -10.01 45.69 -14.43
N GLY A 84 -8.89 45.82 -13.72
CA GLY A 84 -8.81 46.44 -12.41
C GLY A 84 -8.97 45.48 -11.22
N ALA A 85 -9.45 44.25 -11.43
CA ALA A 85 -9.47 43.22 -10.39
C ALA A 85 -8.05 42.75 -10.03
N THR A 86 -7.88 42.19 -8.83
CA THR A 86 -6.57 41.76 -8.30
C THR A 86 -6.54 40.25 -8.05
N VAL A 87 -5.34 39.66 -8.07
CA VAL A 87 -5.13 38.21 -7.90
C VAL A 87 -4.10 37.93 -6.80
N GLY A 88 -4.44 36.99 -5.92
CA GLY A 88 -3.56 36.47 -4.88
C GLY A 88 -3.39 37.38 -3.66
N TYR A 89 -2.55 36.93 -2.71
CA TYR A 89 -2.31 37.63 -1.46
C TYR A 89 -1.74 39.04 -1.66
N ASN A 90 -2.17 39.96 -0.78
CA ASN A 90 -1.79 41.37 -0.74
C ASN A 90 -2.04 42.12 -2.06
N GLN A 91 -2.85 41.55 -2.96
CA GLN A 91 -3.28 42.19 -4.20
C GLN A 91 -2.10 42.70 -5.06
N THR A 92 -0.97 41.97 -5.04
CA THR A 92 0.28 42.39 -5.70
C THR A 92 0.21 42.42 -7.23
N TRP A 93 -0.81 41.79 -7.81
CA TRP A 93 -1.06 41.80 -9.25
C TRP A 93 -2.45 42.35 -9.52
N LYS A 94 -2.54 43.24 -10.51
CA LYS A 94 -3.78 43.91 -10.93
C LYS A 94 -3.98 43.77 -12.44
N ALA A 95 -5.16 43.30 -12.82
CA ALA A 95 -5.54 43.05 -14.20
C ALA A 95 -5.55 44.34 -15.03
N GLN A 96 -4.74 44.39 -16.09
CA GLN A 96 -4.70 45.52 -17.02
C GLN A 96 -5.77 45.44 -18.12
N ARG A 97 -6.34 44.24 -18.31
CA ARG A 97 -7.43 43.92 -19.25
C ARG A 97 -8.36 42.88 -18.64
N LYS A 98 -9.48 42.57 -19.33
CA LYS A 98 -10.26 41.37 -19.00
C LYS A 98 -9.30 40.17 -19.06
N THR A 99 -9.15 39.47 -17.94
CA THR A 99 -8.13 38.45 -17.76
C THR A 99 -8.80 37.13 -17.46
N ARG A 100 -8.36 36.07 -18.14
CA ARG A 100 -8.71 34.68 -17.84
C ARG A 100 -7.48 34.03 -17.20
N TYR A 101 -7.63 33.42 -16.03
CA TYR A 101 -6.51 32.80 -15.33
C TYR A 101 -6.83 31.40 -14.84
N ALA A 102 -5.82 30.53 -14.83
CA ALA A 102 -5.88 29.19 -14.26
C ALA A 102 -5.33 29.17 -12.83
N VAL A 103 -5.88 28.27 -12.00
CA VAL A 103 -5.33 27.89 -10.70
C VAL A 103 -4.67 26.53 -10.84
N ILE A 104 -3.41 26.42 -10.41
CA ILE A 104 -2.61 25.20 -10.46
C ILE A 104 -2.29 24.76 -9.03
N PRO A 105 -2.48 23.48 -8.66
CA PRO A 105 -2.26 22.96 -7.31
C PRO A 105 -0.77 22.69 -7.08
N VAL A 106 0.01 23.76 -7.04
CA VAL A 106 1.43 23.74 -6.69
C VAL A 106 1.79 25.05 -6.01
N GLY A 107 2.61 24.99 -4.97
CA GLY A 107 3.10 26.19 -4.31
C GLY A 107 4.50 26.04 -3.73
N TYR A 108 4.88 26.96 -2.84
CA TYR A 108 6.22 26.95 -2.25
C TYR A 108 6.48 25.74 -1.36
N ALA A 109 5.45 25.13 -0.78
CA ALA A 109 5.63 23.89 -0.01
C ALA A 109 5.91 22.67 -0.91
N ASP A 110 5.63 22.76 -2.21
CA ASP A 110 6.01 21.79 -3.23
C ASP A 110 7.37 22.08 -3.87
N GLY A 111 8.00 23.20 -3.50
CA GLY A 111 9.28 23.66 -4.02
C GLY A 111 9.19 24.58 -5.23
N TYR A 112 8.01 25.08 -5.60
CA TYR A 112 7.89 26.18 -6.57
C TYR A 112 8.20 27.50 -5.86
N ASP A 113 9.36 28.09 -6.12
CA ASP A 113 9.93 29.17 -5.32
C ASP A 113 8.97 30.37 -5.16
N PHE A 114 8.84 30.85 -3.92
CA PHE A 114 8.02 32.03 -3.63
C PHE A 114 8.47 33.27 -4.41
N LEU A 115 9.78 33.40 -4.70
CA LEU A 115 10.36 34.51 -5.45
C LEU A 115 9.97 34.52 -6.93
N LEU A 116 9.32 33.46 -7.44
CA LEU A 116 8.71 33.45 -8.77
C LEU A 116 7.37 34.20 -8.82
N SER A 117 6.86 34.72 -7.70
CA SER A 117 5.68 35.59 -7.64
C SER A 117 5.78 36.75 -8.64
N ASN A 118 4.81 36.87 -9.56
CA ASN A 118 4.77 37.86 -10.65
C ASN A 118 5.95 37.84 -11.63
N ARG A 119 6.80 36.81 -11.62
CA ARG A 119 8.01 36.73 -12.45
C ARG A 119 8.08 35.43 -13.23
N GLY A 120 7.65 34.33 -12.60
CA GLY A 120 7.70 33.00 -13.17
C GLY A 120 6.81 32.85 -14.40
N LYS A 121 7.13 31.82 -15.19
CA LYS A 121 6.32 31.36 -16.31
C LYS A 121 6.15 29.85 -16.21
N VAL A 122 5.07 29.35 -16.76
CA VAL A 122 4.78 27.92 -16.90
C VAL A 122 4.40 27.62 -18.34
N LEU A 123 4.57 26.38 -18.79
CA LEU A 123 4.20 25.95 -20.13
C LEU A 123 2.90 25.13 -20.04
N ILE A 124 1.86 25.55 -20.75
CA ILE A 124 0.55 24.88 -20.78
C ILE A 124 0.13 24.77 -22.24
N ALA A 125 -0.17 23.55 -22.70
CA ALA A 125 -0.52 23.29 -24.11
C ALA A 125 0.49 23.90 -25.13
N GLY A 126 1.79 23.90 -24.79
CA GLY A 126 2.85 24.47 -25.63
C GLY A 126 2.96 26.00 -25.59
N LYS A 127 2.12 26.71 -24.81
CA LYS A 127 2.17 28.16 -24.63
C LYS A 127 2.79 28.54 -23.30
N LEU A 128 3.64 29.56 -23.30
CA LEU A 128 4.17 30.16 -22.08
C LEU A 128 3.13 31.10 -21.47
N CYS A 129 2.78 30.81 -20.22
CA CYS A 129 1.78 31.54 -19.47
C CYS A 129 2.43 32.12 -18.20
N PRO A 130 2.30 33.43 -17.91
CA PRO A 130 2.97 34.04 -16.77
C PRO A 130 2.23 33.74 -15.45
N VAL A 131 3.01 33.56 -14.38
CA VAL A 131 2.49 33.45 -13.02
C VAL A 131 2.07 34.84 -12.54
N ILE A 132 0.83 34.94 -12.06
CA ILE A 132 0.23 36.20 -11.60
C ILE A 132 -0.14 36.12 -10.12
N GLY A 133 0.14 37.19 -9.39
CA GLY A 133 0.00 37.24 -7.94
C GLY A 133 1.12 36.52 -7.20
N LYS A 134 0.96 36.44 -5.87
CA LYS A 134 1.90 35.70 -5.02
C LYS A 134 1.72 34.19 -5.15
N VAL A 135 2.83 33.48 -5.23
CA VAL A 135 2.87 32.02 -5.03
C VAL A 135 2.40 31.73 -3.60
N SER A 136 1.38 30.88 -3.47
CA SER A 136 0.84 30.46 -2.17
C SER A 136 1.49 29.16 -1.71
N MET A 137 1.09 28.64 -0.54
CA MET A 137 1.67 27.40 0.00
C MET A 137 1.47 26.22 -0.96
N ASP A 138 0.27 26.11 -1.53
CA ASP A 138 -0.18 24.94 -2.29
C ASP A 138 -0.70 25.29 -3.70
N MET A 139 -0.75 26.58 -4.06
CA MET A 139 -1.35 27.03 -5.32
C MET A 139 -0.64 28.22 -5.94
N ILE A 140 -0.67 28.28 -7.27
CA ILE A 140 -0.32 29.45 -8.09
C ILE A 140 -1.49 29.82 -9.01
N CYS A 141 -1.53 31.09 -9.40
CA CYS A 141 -2.41 31.59 -10.45
C CYS A 141 -1.58 31.93 -11.69
N VAL A 142 -2.13 31.62 -12.88
CA VAL A 142 -1.43 31.75 -14.15
C VAL A 142 -2.34 32.44 -15.16
N ASP A 143 -1.89 33.54 -15.78
CA ASP A 143 -2.65 34.22 -16.84
C ASP A 143 -2.68 33.35 -18.10
N ILE A 144 -3.87 33.01 -18.57
CA ILE A 144 -4.13 32.20 -19.76
C ILE A 144 -5.02 32.95 -20.75
N THR A 145 -5.05 34.28 -20.68
CA THR A 145 -5.92 35.13 -21.51
C THR A 145 -5.68 34.92 -23.00
N ASP A 146 -4.43 34.75 -23.42
CA ASP A 146 -4.05 34.52 -24.83
C ASP A 146 -4.02 33.01 -25.21
N ALA A 147 -4.58 32.15 -24.35
CA ALA A 147 -4.60 30.70 -24.51
C ALA A 147 -6.01 30.13 -24.22
N PRO A 148 -7.00 30.43 -25.07
CA PRO A 148 -8.40 30.04 -24.87
C PRO A 148 -8.61 28.51 -24.86
N GLU A 149 -7.73 27.76 -25.51
CA GLU A 149 -7.78 26.29 -25.57
C GLU A 149 -7.47 25.59 -24.25
N ILE A 150 -6.87 26.29 -23.28
CA ILE A 150 -6.53 25.72 -21.97
C ILE A 150 -7.82 25.49 -21.18
N GLN A 151 -8.01 24.27 -20.69
CA GLN A 151 -9.18 23.84 -19.92
C GLN A 151 -8.78 23.16 -18.60
N TYR A 152 -9.77 22.88 -17.74
CA TYR A 152 -9.58 22.01 -16.57
C TYR A 152 -8.90 20.69 -16.99
N GLY A 153 -7.96 20.20 -16.19
CA GLY A 153 -7.22 18.97 -16.47
C GLY A 153 -6.03 19.13 -17.42
N THR A 154 -5.86 20.28 -18.09
CA THR A 154 -4.73 20.51 -19.00
C THR A 154 -3.40 20.39 -18.24
N GLU A 155 -2.44 19.63 -18.80
CA GLU A 155 -1.12 19.46 -18.22
C GLU A 155 -0.35 20.79 -18.17
N VAL A 156 0.31 21.05 -17.05
CA VAL A 156 1.16 22.22 -16.83
C VAL A 156 2.59 21.75 -16.57
N ILE A 157 3.54 22.27 -17.32
CA ILE A 157 4.97 22.06 -17.09
C ILE A 157 5.54 23.31 -16.40
N LEU A 158 5.95 23.15 -15.15
CA LEU A 158 6.44 24.22 -14.28
C LEU A 158 7.93 24.47 -14.46
N LEU A 159 8.67 23.37 -14.68
CA LEU A 159 10.12 23.35 -14.85
C LEU A 159 10.49 22.12 -15.66
N GLY A 160 11.49 22.23 -16.53
CA GLY A 160 12.10 21.07 -17.17
C GLY A 160 12.29 21.23 -18.67
N ASN A 161 12.15 20.11 -19.38
CA ASN A 161 12.31 20.09 -20.83
C ASN A 161 10.98 20.45 -21.51
N GLY A 162 11.01 21.33 -22.51
CA GLY A 162 9.81 21.76 -23.24
C GLY A 162 9.87 23.20 -23.74
N HIS A 163 10.53 24.09 -22.99
CA HIS A 163 10.82 25.45 -23.44
C HIS A 163 12.04 26.01 -22.70
N ASN A 164 12.83 26.89 -23.34
CA ASN A 164 14.03 27.48 -22.71
C ASN A 164 13.67 28.26 -21.43
N ASP A 165 12.66 29.13 -21.45
CA ASP A 165 12.24 29.94 -20.28
C ASP A 165 11.89 29.16 -19.00
N ILE A 166 11.50 27.89 -19.11
CA ILE A 166 11.17 27.04 -17.93
C ILE A 166 12.31 26.11 -17.52
N ARG A 167 13.49 26.26 -18.13
CA ARG A 167 14.70 25.62 -17.62
C ARG A 167 15.05 26.22 -16.26
N VAL A 168 15.53 25.39 -15.34
CA VAL A 168 15.79 25.79 -13.95
C VAL A 168 16.70 27.02 -13.88
N GLU A 169 17.79 27.06 -14.64
CA GLU A 169 18.75 28.16 -14.65
C GLU A 169 18.16 29.48 -15.16
N ASN A 170 17.16 29.41 -16.04
CA ASN A 170 16.47 30.59 -16.53
C ASN A 170 15.41 31.05 -15.52
N LEU A 171 14.70 30.14 -14.86
CA LEU A 171 13.75 30.48 -13.80
C LEU A 171 14.45 31.18 -12.62
N VAL A 172 15.57 30.63 -12.13
CA VAL A 172 16.29 31.24 -10.99
C VAL A 172 16.91 32.58 -11.34
N SER A 173 17.27 32.82 -12.60
CA SER A 173 17.79 34.12 -13.04
C SER A 173 16.80 35.27 -12.87
N LEU A 174 15.50 35.00 -12.84
CA LEU A 174 14.45 36.01 -12.62
C LEU A 174 14.49 36.64 -11.22
N TYR A 175 15.19 35.99 -10.28
CA TYR A 175 15.35 36.45 -8.91
C TYR A 175 16.78 36.31 -8.38
N ASN A 176 17.77 36.11 -9.27
CA ASN A 176 19.17 35.89 -8.92
C ASN A 176 19.41 34.73 -7.94
N GLY A 177 18.64 33.65 -8.09
CA GLY A 177 18.74 32.45 -7.26
C GLY A 177 19.75 31.41 -7.78
N SER A 178 19.78 30.26 -7.09
CA SER A 178 20.65 29.13 -7.43
C SER A 178 19.86 27.95 -8.00
N SER A 179 20.26 27.44 -9.17
CA SER A 179 19.66 26.24 -9.76
C SER A 179 19.78 25.01 -8.85
N TYR A 180 20.87 24.92 -8.08
CA TYR A 180 21.06 23.85 -7.10
C TYR A 180 20.00 23.89 -6.02
N GLU A 181 19.74 25.09 -5.49
CA GLU A 181 18.76 25.28 -4.45
C GLU A 181 17.36 24.93 -4.95
N LEU A 182 16.95 25.49 -6.10
CA LEU A 182 15.63 25.22 -6.65
C LEU A 182 15.41 23.71 -6.88
N LEU A 183 16.37 22.99 -7.47
CA LEU A 183 16.25 21.55 -7.68
C LEU A 183 16.17 20.74 -6.37
N CYS A 184 16.86 21.17 -5.31
CA CYS A 184 16.76 20.54 -4.00
C CYS A 184 15.41 20.80 -3.30
N GLN A 185 14.72 21.89 -3.67
CA GLN A 185 13.38 22.22 -3.14
C GLN A 185 12.27 21.53 -3.93
N VAL A 186 12.43 21.42 -5.25
CA VAL A 186 11.39 20.93 -6.17
C VAL A 186 10.93 19.52 -5.81
N GLY A 187 9.61 19.38 -5.79
CA GLY A 187 8.93 18.13 -5.61
C GLY A 187 8.95 17.62 -4.18
N ARG A 188 9.28 18.41 -3.16
CA ARG A 188 9.23 17.98 -1.74
C ARG A 188 7.98 17.12 -1.41
N ARG A 189 6.79 17.58 -1.83
CA ARG A 189 5.52 16.84 -1.72
C ARG A 189 5.00 16.27 -3.04
N ALA A 190 5.85 16.17 -4.07
CA ALA A 190 5.51 15.54 -5.34
C ALA A 190 6.07 14.11 -5.40
N LYS A 191 5.30 13.21 -6.03
CA LYS A 191 5.77 11.87 -6.37
C LYS A 191 6.80 11.96 -7.48
N ARG A 192 7.87 11.17 -7.40
CA ARG A 192 8.93 11.13 -8.44
C ARG A 192 8.71 9.92 -9.31
N TYR A 193 8.72 10.13 -10.61
CA TYR A 193 8.58 9.09 -11.63
C TYR A 193 9.88 9.03 -12.42
N TYR A 194 10.51 7.86 -12.46
CA TYR A 194 11.78 7.65 -13.13
C TYR A 194 11.54 6.92 -14.45
N TYR A 195 12.03 7.53 -15.53
CA TYR A 195 11.85 7.03 -16.89
C TYR A 195 13.19 6.58 -17.48
N GLU A 196 13.16 5.48 -18.20
CA GLU A 196 14.28 5.01 -19.02
C GLU A 196 13.76 4.73 -20.43
N LYS A 197 14.40 5.30 -21.45
CA LYS A 197 14.00 5.17 -22.87
C LYS A 197 12.50 5.46 -23.09
N GLY A 198 11.96 6.45 -22.37
CA GLY A 198 10.55 6.87 -22.45
C GLY A 198 9.55 5.97 -21.70
N ARG A 199 10.01 4.90 -21.04
CA ARG A 199 9.16 4.01 -20.25
C ARG A 199 9.31 4.28 -18.76
N LEU A 200 8.21 4.26 -18.03
CA LEU A 200 8.23 4.36 -16.57
C LEU A 200 8.87 3.10 -16.00
N VAL A 201 10.01 3.25 -15.31
CA VAL A 201 10.74 2.14 -14.68
C VAL A 201 10.32 1.97 -13.23
N THR A 202 10.28 3.07 -12.49
CA THR A 202 9.90 3.07 -11.08
C THR A 202 9.31 4.42 -10.68
N ALA A 203 8.61 4.45 -9.57
CA ALA A 203 8.19 5.68 -8.93
C ALA A 203 8.53 5.62 -7.45
N ALA A 204 9.29 6.61 -6.97
CA ALA A 204 9.52 6.74 -5.54
C ALA A 204 8.27 7.36 -4.89
N PRO A 205 7.80 6.85 -3.74
CA PRO A 205 6.69 7.45 -3.01
C PRO A 205 6.98 8.91 -2.68
N LEU A 206 5.94 9.65 -2.30
CA LEU A 206 6.08 10.99 -1.73
C LEU A 206 7.19 10.93 -0.68
N SER A 207 8.25 11.72 -0.87
CA SER A 207 9.22 11.98 0.20
C SER A 207 8.49 12.85 1.23
N ARG A 208 7.56 12.24 1.98
CA ARG A 208 7.33 12.71 3.33
C ARG A 208 8.69 12.57 3.98
N ARG A 209 9.23 13.70 4.45
CA ARG A 209 10.11 13.66 5.60
C ARG A 209 9.27 13.09 6.75
N ASP A 210 9.06 11.79 6.76
CA ASP A 210 8.80 11.07 8.00
C ASP A 210 10.17 10.91 8.67
N PHE A 211 10.76 12.05 9.03
CA PHE A 211 11.68 12.09 10.17
C PHE A 211 10.78 11.89 11.39
N VAL A 212 10.42 10.64 11.63
CA VAL A 212 10.01 10.23 12.96
C VAL A 212 11.31 10.29 13.76
N SER A 213 11.54 11.41 14.44
CA SER A 213 12.63 11.51 15.43
C SER A 213 12.56 10.27 16.33
N SER A 214 13.69 9.78 16.84
CA SER A 214 13.69 8.79 17.93
C SER A 214 12.80 9.22 19.12
N ASP A 215 12.52 10.52 19.23
CA ASP A 215 11.70 11.13 20.27
C ASP A 215 10.22 11.25 19.87
N TYR A 216 9.83 10.76 18.69
CA TYR A 216 8.44 10.74 18.27
C TYR A 216 7.71 9.61 19.02
N PRO A 217 6.74 9.93 19.89
CA PRO A 217 6.15 8.92 20.74
C PRO A 217 5.32 7.94 19.91
N ASN A 218 5.48 6.64 20.17
CA ASN A 218 4.65 5.58 19.56
C ASN A 218 3.15 5.86 19.70
N SER A 219 2.73 6.50 20.81
CA SER A 219 1.33 6.90 21.02
C SER A 219 0.82 7.89 19.97
N LYS A 220 1.67 8.82 19.53
CA LYS A 220 1.30 9.83 18.52
C LYS A 220 1.24 9.22 17.12
N LEU A 221 2.14 8.29 16.80
CA LEU A 221 2.09 7.54 15.55
C LEU A 221 0.83 6.65 15.48
N ASN A 222 0.51 5.98 16.59
CA ASN A 222 -0.70 5.17 16.73
C ASN A 222 -1.96 6.01 16.51
N GLN A 223 -2.03 7.21 17.12
CA GLN A 223 -3.12 8.15 16.89
C GLN A 223 -3.22 8.57 15.42
N ILE A 224 -2.09 8.86 14.75
CA ILE A 224 -2.11 9.23 13.32
C ILE A 224 -2.64 8.08 12.47
N ILE A 225 -2.18 6.85 12.72
CA ILE A 225 -2.64 5.67 11.98
C ILE A 225 -4.13 5.44 12.23
N GLN A 226 -4.59 5.50 13.49
CA GLN A 226 -6.00 5.39 13.84
C GLN A 226 -6.81 6.51 13.20
N SER A 227 -6.40 7.78 13.27
CA SER A 227 -7.12 8.89 12.62
C SER A 227 -7.16 8.74 11.10
N ALA A 228 -6.11 8.23 10.46
CA ALA A 228 -6.09 7.97 9.02
C ALA A 228 -7.08 6.85 8.63
N ILE A 229 -7.19 5.81 9.44
CA ILE A 229 -8.16 4.73 9.27
C ILE A 229 -9.58 5.25 9.48
N ALA A 230 -9.81 6.03 10.55
CA ALA A 230 -11.10 6.64 10.86
C ALA A 230 -11.59 7.54 9.73
N GLN A 231 -10.72 8.39 9.18
CA GLN A 231 -11.04 9.24 8.03
C GLN A 231 -11.37 8.42 6.78
N ARG A 232 -10.67 7.30 6.56
CA ARG A 232 -10.89 6.46 5.37
C ARG A 232 -12.14 5.58 5.47
N ILE A 233 -12.50 5.17 6.68
CA ILE A 233 -13.66 4.32 6.96
C ILE A 233 -14.90 5.16 7.29
N ASN A 234 -14.72 6.45 7.56
CA ASN A 234 -15.74 7.39 8.04
C ASN A 234 -16.43 6.90 9.33
N SER A 235 -15.67 6.28 10.24
CA SER A 235 -16.13 5.80 11.54
C SER A 235 -14.95 5.69 12.51
N GLU A 236 -15.02 6.41 13.63
CA GLU A 236 -14.01 6.36 14.68
C GLU A 236 -14.03 5.03 15.45
N GLU A 237 -15.22 4.51 15.74
CA GLU A 237 -15.42 3.26 16.48
C GLU A 237 -14.85 2.05 15.72
N MET A 238 -15.17 1.92 14.43
CA MET A 238 -14.63 0.86 13.58
C MET A 238 -13.12 0.99 13.40
N SER A 239 -12.62 2.23 13.34
CA SER A 239 -11.19 2.47 13.26
C SER A 239 -10.45 2.09 14.53
N GLU A 240 -11.02 2.38 15.71
CA GLU A 240 -10.43 1.94 16.97
C GLU A 240 -10.39 0.42 17.05
N LEU A 241 -11.46 -0.25 16.64
CA LEU A 241 -11.53 -1.71 16.58
C LEU A 241 -10.46 -2.28 15.65
N ILE A 242 -10.32 -1.76 14.43
CA ILE A 242 -9.29 -2.19 13.46
C ILE A 242 -7.89 -1.91 14.01
N PHE A 243 -7.65 -0.75 14.60
CA PHE A 243 -6.34 -0.41 15.12
C PHE A 243 -5.94 -1.34 16.29
N ARG A 244 -6.86 -1.57 17.23
CA ARG A 244 -6.59 -2.38 18.43
C ARG A 244 -6.59 -3.88 18.16
N GLU A 245 -7.50 -4.39 17.34
CA GLU A 245 -7.68 -5.83 17.15
C GLU A 245 -6.90 -6.38 15.96
N ILE A 246 -6.64 -5.57 14.93
CA ILE A 246 -5.90 -5.99 13.74
C ILE A 246 -4.47 -5.49 13.86
N LEU A 247 -4.23 -4.17 13.81
CA LEU A 247 -2.87 -3.65 13.67
C LEU A 247 -2.00 -3.91 14.90
N ARG A 248 -2.53 -3.80 16.12
CA ARG A 248 -1.77 -4.13 17.33
C ARG A 248 -1.39 -5.61 17.36
N VAL A 249 -2.27 -6.51 16.92
CA VAL A 249 -1.99 -7.95 16.88
C VAL A 249 -0.88 -8.28 15.86
N PHE A 250 -0.87 -7.58 14.72
CA PHE A 250 0.10 -7.81 13.64
C PHE A 250 1.46 -7.13 13.85
N PHE A 251 1.50 -5.93 14.46
CA PHE A 251 2.70 -5.09 14.46
C PHE A 251 3.27 -4.74 15.84
N TYR A 252 2.52 -4.98 16.93
CA TYR A 252 3.02 -4.66 18.29
C TYR A 252 3.93 -5.74 18.86
N ASN A 253 3.66 -7.02 18.54
CA ASN A 253 4.55 -8.11 18.95
C ASN A 253 5.62 -8.26 17.87
N GLN A 254 6.74 -7.56 18.04
CA GLN A 254 7.91 -7.71 17.18
C GLN A 254 8.25 -9.22 17.03
N ASP A 255 8.47 -9.64 15.79
CA ASP A 255 8.81 -11.01 15.36
C ASP A 255 7.72 -12.08 15.48
N ARG A 256 6.53 -11.84 14.90
CA ARG A 256 5.65 -12.95 14.50
C ARG A 256 5.63 -13.09 12.98
N ASP A 257 6.07 -14.26 12.50
CA ASP A 257 5.69 -14.73 11.17
C ASP A 257 4.17 -14.57 11.02
N ILE A 258 3.75 -13.81 10.00
CA ILE A 258 2.33 -13.62 9.71
C ILE A 258 1.76 -14.99 9.38
N ARG A 259 0.92 -15.52 10.27
CA ARG A 259 0.28 -16.83 10.12
C ARG A 259 -1.00 -16.64 9.31
N TYR A 260 -1.13 -17.40 8.24
CA TYR A 260 -2.33 -17.38 7.42
C TYR A 260 -2.54 -18.72 6.72
N ARG A 261 -3.78 -18.93 6.28
CA ARG A 261 -4.19 -20.08 5.48
C ARG A 261 -4.23 -19.71 4.00
N LYS A 262 -3.95 -20.66 3.13
CA LYS A 262 -4.11 -20.54 1.67
C LYS A 262 -5.03 -21.64 1.14
N ASP A 263 -5.70 -21.37 0.02
CA ASP A 263 -6.57 -22.34 -0.67
C ASP A 263 -7.57 -23.00 0.31
N PHE A 264 -8.23 -22.17 1.11
CA PHE A 264 -9.18 -22.64 2.11
C PHE A 264 -10.45 -23.12 1.43
N ARG A 265 -10.77 -24.41 1.58
CA ARG A 265 -11.96 -25.04 1.03
C ARG A 265 -12.73 -25.76 2.12
N HIS A 266 -13.98 -25.39 2.30
CA HIS A 266 -14.88 -26.04 3.25
C HIS A 266 -16.13 -26.52 2.53
N HIS A 267 -16.27 -27.83 2.38
CA HIS A 267 -17.43 -28.47 1.78
C HIS A 267 -18.29 -29.05 2.88
N ILE A 268 -19.57 -28.72 2.91
CA ILE A 268 -20.56 -29.26 3.84
C ILE A 268 -21.65 -29.93 3.02
N LEU A 269 -22.03 -31.14 3.43
CA LEU A 269 -23.11 -31.91 2.85
C LEU A 269 -24.10 -32.28 3.95
N PHE A 270 -25.35 -31.87 3.79
CA PHE A 270 -26.46 -32.38 4.57
C PHE A 270 -27.17 -33.51 3.80
N THR A 271 -27.46 -34.60 4.51
CA THR A 271 -28.35 -35.66 4.05
C THR A 271 -29.37 -35.99 5.14
N GLU A 272 -30.40 -36.75 4.78
CA GLU A 272 -31.32 -37.29 5.78
C GLU A 272 -30.59 -38.17 6.79
N SER A 273 -30.97 -38.06 8.06
CA SER A 273 -30.52 -38.92 9.15
C SER A 273 -31.58 -39.97 9.48
N SER A 274 -31.16 -41.04 10.16
CA SER A 274 -32.10 -41.98 10.79
C SER A 274 -32.92 -41.33 11.91
N ASP A 275 -32.37 -40.29 12.54
CA ASP A 275 -33.07 -39.45 13.50
C ASP A 275 -33.80 -38.32 12.77
N LYS A 276 -35.13 -38.25 12.92
CA LYS A 276 -35.98 -37.32 12.15
C LYS A 276 -35.73 -35.86 12.49
N ASP A 277 -35.23 -35.57 13.69
CA ASP A 277 -35.01 -34.22 14.20
C ASP A 277 -33.64 -33.65 13.78
N TYR A 278 -32.81 -34.46 13.10
CA TYR A 278 -31.44 -34.09 12.73
C TYR A 278 -31.15 -34.32 11.25
N TRP A 279 -30.30 -33.46 10.69
CA TRP A 279 -29.56 -33.71 9.47
C TRP A 279 -28.31 -34.53 9.80
N LYS A 280 -27.92 -35.42 8.89
CA LYS A 280 -26.55 -35.96 8.87
C LYS A 280 -25.67 -34.94 8.16
N ALA A 281 -24.66 -34.43 8.85
CA ALA A 281 -23.75 -33.40 8.36
C ALA A 281 -22.36 -33.97 8.15
N GLU A 282 -21.92 -34.03 6.89
CA GLU A 282 -20.57 -34.41 6.49
C GLU A 282 -19.82 -33.15 6.10
N THR A 283 -18.61 -32.94 6.64
CA THR A 283 -17.77 -31.81 6.25
C THR A 283 -16.39 -32.25 5.82
N THR A 284 -15.84 -31.57 4.81
CA THR A 284 -14.47 -31.68 4.35
C THR A 284 -13.84 -30.30 4.37
N LEU A 285 -12.92 -30.07 5.30
CA LEU A 285 -12.13 -28.86 5.38
C LEU A 285 -10.71 -29.13 4.86
N SER A 286 -10.23 -28.34 3.91
CA SER A 286 -8.82 -28.34 3.52
C SER A 286 -8.25 -26.94 3.39
N PHE A 287 -6.96 -26.77 3.70
CA PHE A 287 -6.22 -25.52 3.55
C PHE A 287 -4.72 -25.78 3.68
N SER A 288 -3.89 -24.88 3.15
CA SER A 288 -2.43 -24.90 3.36
C SER A 288 -1.99 -23.87 4.41
N LYS A 289 -1.07 -24.25 5.29
CA LYS A 289 -0.51 -23.40 6.37
C LYS A 289 0.87 -23.93 6.80
N THR A 290 1.73 -23.06 7.32
CA THR A 290 3.00 -23.49 7.93
C THR A 290 2.76 -24.28 9.21
N LEU A 291 3.19 -25.54 9.23
CA LEU A 291 3.06 -26.43 10.39
C LEU A 291 3.89 -25.90 11.57
N GLN A 292 3.27 -25.75 12.74
CA GLN A 292 3.94 -25.18 13.93
C GLN A 292 4.31 -26.23 14.98
N ARG A 293 3.61 -27.36 14.97
CA ARG A 293 3.71 -28.42 15.98
C ARG A 293 3.55 -29.75 15.28
N ASP A 294 4.02 -30.81 15.92
CA ASP A 294 3.82 -32.19 15.49
C ASP A 294 2.41 -32.74 15.80
N PHE A 295 1.48 -31.86 16.15
CA PHE A 295 0.07 -32.16 16.39
C PHE A 295 -0.80 -30.92 16.20
N PHE A 296 -2.11 -31.14 16.04
CA PHE A 296 -3.13 -30.12 16.25
C PHE A 296 -4.37 -30.74 16.89
N LEU A 297 -5.32 -29.89 17.27
CA LEU A 297 -6.58 -30.28 17.89
C LEU A 297 -7.76 -29.97 16.97
N VAL A 298 -8.74 -30.87 16.99
CA VAL A 298 -10.11 -30.62 16.56
C VAL A 298 -10.96 -30.54 17.81
N ALA A 299 -11.74 -29.47 17.98
CA ALA A 299 -12.56 -29.26 19.17
C ALA A 299 -14.05 -29.28 18.82
N CYS A 300 -14.84 -30.05 19.57
CA CYS A 300 -16.29 -30.02 19.52
C CYS A 300 -16.81 -29.61 20.90
N ALA A 301 -17.56 -28.52 20.99
CA ALA A 301 -18.13 -28.03 22.24
C ALA A 301 -19.66 -28.08 22.19
N ASN A 302 -20.33 -28.30 23.33
CA ASN A 302 -21.79 -28.32 23.41
C ASN A 302 -22.39 -26.99 23.92
N SER A 303 -21.57 -25.95 24.07
CA SER A 303 -22.02 -24.60 24.43
C SER A 303 -21.13 -23.54 23.78
N ASP A 304 -21.69 -22.37 23.47
CA ASP A 304 -20.93 -21.22 22.97
C ASP A 304 -19.84 -20.78 23.95
N LYS A 305 -20.11 -20.88 25.25
CA LYS A 305 -19.16 -20.54 26.32
C LYS A 305 -17.92 -21.43 26.22
N ALA A 306 -18.12 -22.74 26.11
CA ALA A 306 -17.01 -23.69 25.97
C ALA A 306 -16.28 -23.51 24.63
N LEU A 307 -17.00 -23.29 23.53
CA LEU A 307 -16.39 -23.09 22.21
C LEU A 307 -15.47 -21.86 22.17
N LYS A 308 -15.87 -20.76 22.83
CA LYS A 308 -15.10 -19.50 22.90
C LYS A 308 -13.68 -19.68 23.43
N GLU A 309 -13.44 -20.63 24.33
CA GLU A 309 -12.10 -20.90 24.85
C GLU A 309 -11.13 -21.39 23.76
N TYR A 310 -11.65 -22.13 22.76
CA TYR A 310 -10.85 -22.69 21.67
C TYR A 310 -10.47 -21.66 20.60
N PHE A 311 -11.14 -20.52 20.51
CA PHE A 311 -10.74 -19.45 19.59
C PHE A 311 -9.42 -18.78 19.99
N LYS A 312 -9.03 -18.87 21.27
CA LYS A 312 -7.76 -18.32 21.77
C LYS A 312 -6.58 -19.29 21.66
N ARG A 313 -6.84 -20.54 21.23
CA ARG A 313 -5.86 -21.62 21.22
C ARG A 313 -5.35 -21.86 19.80
N ASN A 314 -4.06 -21.60 19.60
CA ASN A 314 -3.42 -21.65 18.28
C ASN A 314 -3.20 -23.08 17.78
N GLU A 315 -3.21 -24.08 18.66
CA GLU A 315 -3.10 -25.48 18.29
C GLU A 315 -4.42 -26.11 17.81
N VAL A 316 -5.52 -25.35 17.76
CA VAL A 316 -6.84 -25.84 17.36
C VAL A 316 -7.14 -25.39 15.94
N GLU A 317 -7.28 -26.35 15.02
CA GLU A 317 -7.43 -26.06 13.59
C GLU A 317 -8.89 -26.17 13.11
N TYR A 318 -9.72 -26.98 13.77
CA TYR A 318 -11.17 -27.09 13.51
C TYR A 318 -11.99 -27.00 14.80
N ARG A 319 -13.17 -26.39 14.70
CA ARG A 319 -14.07 -26.10 15.80
C ARG A 319 -15.50 -26.39 15.36
N TRP A 320 -16.27 -27.10 16.19
CA TRP A 320 -17.67 -27.40 15.95
C TRP A 320 -18.50 -27.10 17.19
N LEU A 321 -19.67 -26.49 17.00
CA LEU A 321 -20.69 -26.34 18.04
C LEU A 321 -21.72 -27.45 17.87
N MET A 322 -21.80 -28.33 18.85
CA MET A 322 -22.83 -29.35 18.95
C MET A 322 -24.10 -28.76 19.57
N ASP A 323 -25.25 -29.35 19.24
CA ASP A 323 -26.49 -29.11 19.97
C ASP A 323 -26.29 -29.42 21.47
N GLY A 324 -26.75 -28.52 22.35
CA GLY A 324 -26.66 -28.69 23.79
C GLY A 324 -27.42 -29.89 24.34
N ASN A 325 -28.39 -30.42 23.59
CA ASN A 325 -29.14 -31.64 23.93
C ASN A 325 -28.33 -32.92 23.68
N PHE A 326 -27.23 -32.85 22.92
CA PHE A 326 -26.37 -34.01 22.67
C PHE A 326 -25.31 -34.17 23.76
N GLN A 327 -25.24 -35.38 24.32
CA GLN A 327 -24.08 -35.75 25.11
C GLN A 327 -22.87 -35.90 24.18
N LEU A 328 -21.80 -35.14 24.45
CA LEU A 328 -20.56 -35.22 23.68
C LEU A 328 -19.98 -36.63 23.78
N ASN A 329 -19.98 -37.34 22.65
CA ASN A 329 -19.42 -38.67 22.53
C ASN A 329 -18.90 -38.90 21.09
N PRO A 330 -18.05 -39.92 20.86
CA PRO A 330 -17.44 -40.14 19.55
C PRO A 330 -18.45 -40.49 18.46
N SER A 331 -19.64 -41.00 18.81
CA SER A 331 -20.67 -41.32 17.82
C SER A 331 -21.40 -40.07 17.34
N ALA A 332 -21.54 -39.05 18.19
CA ALA A 332 -22.21 -37.79 17.88
C ALA A 332 -21.37 -36.86 17.00
N PHE A 333 -20.05 -36.82 17.22
CA PHE A 333 -19.09 -36.10 16.38
C PHE A 333 -17.90 -37.00 16.05
N GLN A 334 -17.82 -37.41 14.79
CA GLN A 334 -16.78 -38.29 14.28
C GLN A 334 -15.79 -37.50 13.44
N LEU A 335 -14.52 -37.77 13.64
CA LEU A 335 -13.46 -37.36 12.70
C LEU A 335 -13.21 -38.56 11.78
N SER A 336 -13.80 -38.54 10.59
CA SER A 336 -13.81 -39.69 9.67
C SER A 336 -12.46 -39.93 9.01
N SER A 337 -11.71 -38.85 8.75
CA SER A 337 -10.32 -38.90 8.31
C SER A 337 -9.64 -37.57 8.63
N VAL A 338 -8.34 -37.61 8.90
CA VAL A 338 -7.56 -36.41 9.14
C VAL A 338 -6.14 -36.60 8.59
N LYS A 339 -5.74 -35.70 7.70
CA LYS A 339 -4.46 -35.77 7.00
C LYS A 339 -3.70 -34.47 7.06
N VAL A 340 -2.37 -34.61 7.01
CA VAL A 340 -1.45 -33.51 6.68
C VAL A 340 -0.60 -33.98 5.50
N ASN A 341 -0.69 -33.26 4.38
CA ASN A 341 -0.29 -33.75 3.06
C ASN A 341 -0.95 -35.11 2.80
N ASP A 342 -0.17 -36.14 2.52
CA ASP A 342 -0.66 -37.51 2.30
C ASP A 342 -0.52 -38.41 3.55
N ILE A 343 -0.23 -37.83 4.72
CA ILE A 343 -0.01 -38.56 5.98
C ILE A 343 -1.33 -38.60 6.77
N GLU A 344 -1.92 -39.78 6.93
CA GLU A 344 -3.05 -40.01 7.84
C GLU A 344 -2.57 -39.88 9.29
N LEU A 345 -3.33 -39.14 10.12
CA LEU A 345 -2.94 -38.89 11.51
C LEU A 345 -3.65 -39.83 12.48
N GLU A 346 -2.95 -40.17 13.55
CA GLU A 346 -3.55 -40.85 14.69
C GLU A 346 -4.36 -39.85 15.53
N THR A 347 -5.55 -40.29 15.98
CA THR A 347 -6.46 -39.47 16.78
C THR A 347 -6.57 -39.99 18.21
N ARG A 348 -6.47 -39.09 19.20
CA ARG A 348 -6.77 -39.40 20.61
C ARG A 348 -7.79 -38.42 21.16
N ILE A 349 -8.87 -38.95 21.72
CA ILE A 349 -9.97 -38.14 22.25
C ILE A 349 -9.72 -37.87 23.73
N ASN A 350 -9.92 -36.62 24.14
CA ASN A 350 -9.93 -36.19 25.53
C ASN A 350 -11.24 -35.46 25.82
N PHE A 351 -11.98 -35.94 26.83
CA PHE A 351 -13.24 -35.33 27.25
C PHE A 351 -13.00 -34.31 28.36
N LYS A 352 -13.58 -33.12 28.17
CA LYS A 352 -13.76 -32.09 29.19
C LYS A 352 -15.24 -31.95 29.50
N SER A 353 -15.58 -31.24 30.57
CA SER A 353 -16.97 -31.10 31.04
C SER A 353 -17.97 -30.64 29.98
N GLU A 354 -17.55 -29.75 29.06
CA GLU A 354 -18.40 -29.17 28.01
C GLU A 354 -17.77 -29.24 26.61
N ALA A 355 -16.72 -30.04 26.44
CA ALA A 355 -16.01 -30.13 25.17
C ALA A 355 -15.29 -31.47 24.97
N MET A 356 -15.21 -31.90 23.72
CA MET A 356 -14.43 -33.03 23.26
C MET A 356 -13.26 -32.52 22.42
N GLU A 357 -12.04 -32.83 22.85
CA GLU A 357 -10.81 -32.50 22.15
C GLU A 357 -10.25 -33.74 21.45
N ILE A 358 -10.09 -33.68 20.14
CA ILE A 358 -9.47 -34.74 19.35
C ILE A 358 -8.07 -34.27 18.97
N ARG A 359 -7.07 -34.85 19.62
CA ARG A 359 -5.66 -34.62 19.28
C ARG A 359 -5.30 -35.45 18.05
N CYS A 360 -4.86 -34.78 17.00
CA CYS A 360 -4.41 -35.37 15.74
C CYS A 360 -2.88 -35.25 15.66
N SER A 361 -2.17 -36.37 15.54
CA SER A 361 -0.70 -36.38 15.52
C SER A 361 -0.14 -37.54 14.73
N HIS A 362 1.07 -37.39 14.21
CA HIS A 362 1.82 -38.49 13.60
C HIS A 362 3.32 -38.22 13.77
N PRO A 363 4.18 -39.23 14.03
CA PRO A 363 5.62 -39.00 14.25
C PRO A 363 6.32 -38.24 13.11
N ALA A 364 5.90 -38.47 11.87
CA ALA A 364 6.46 -37.81 10.69
C ALA A 364 6.22 -36.28 10.65
N LEU A 365 5.22 -35.77 11.37
CA LEU A 365 4.95 -34.32 11.41
C LEU A 365 6.11 -33.51 12.00
N LYS A 366 6.94 -34.11 12.86
CA LYS A 366 8.14 -33.46 13.41
C LYS A 366 9.09 -32.94 12.33
N ASN A 367 9.20 -33.68 11.22
CA ASN A 367 10.08 -33.32 10.11
C ASN A 367 9.50 -32.22 9.21
N LEU A 368 8.21 -31.91 9.36
CA LEU A 368 7.50 -30.93 8.55
C LEU A 368 7.28 -29.59 9.28
N ILE A 369 7.68 -29.47 10.56
CA ILE A 369 7.56 -28.22 11.32
C ILE A 369 8.34 -27.11 10.61
N GLY A 370 7.71 -25.96 10.44
CA GLY A 370 8.25 -24.80 9.71
C GLY A 370 8.02 -24.85 8.21
N GLN A 371 7.48 -25.95 7.66
CA GLN A 371 7.15 -26.07 6.24
C GLN A 371 5.65 -25.80 6.01
N GLU A 372 5.32 -25.30 4.81
CA GLU A 372 3.92 -25.21 4.37
C GLU A 372 3.40 -26.62 4.08
N VAL A 373 2.31 -27.01 4.75
CA VAL A 373 1.65 -28.31 4.59
C VAL A 373 0.17 -28.11 4.30
N ARG A 374 -0.46 -29.09 3.65
CA ARG A 374 -1.89 -29.12 3.38
C ARG A 374 -2.61 -29.91 4.46
N TYR A 375 -3.58 -29.31 5.14
CA TYR A 375 -4.46 -29.97 6.07
C TYR A 375 -5.70 -30.49 5.33
N GLU A 376 -6.20 -31.65 5.72
CA GLU A 376 -7.51 -32.16 5.35
C GLU A 376 -8.18 -32.74 6.61
N ILE A 377 -9.37 -32.24 6.95
CA ILE A 377 -10.12 -32.59 8.16
C ILE A 377 -11.53 -32.95 7.71
N ASN A 378 -11.87 -34.24 7.81
CA ASN A 378 -13.16 -34.76 7.42
C ASN A 378 -13.95 -35.14 8.66
N THR A 379 -15.16 -34.58 8.81
CA THR A 379 -16.01 -34.81 9.98
C THR A 379 -17.38 -35.34 9.58
N LEU A 380 -17.98 -36.09 10.48
CA LEU A 380 -19.35 -36.58 10.38
C LEU A 380 -20.06 -36.32 11.71
N THR A 381 -21.20 -35.65 11.68
CA THR A 381 -21.96 -35.28 12.87
C THR A 381 -23.46 -35.23 12.58
N LEU A 382 -24.26 -35.13 13.64
CA LEU A 382 -25.67 -34.74 13.53
C LEU A 382 -25.79 -33.22 13.68
N TYR A 383 -26.72 -32.62 12.94
CA TYR A 383 -27.03 -31.19 12.99
C TYR A 383 -28.54 -30.98 13.12
N PRO A 384 -29.03 -30.28 14.16
CA PRO A 384 -30.46 -30.17 14.42
C PRO A 384 -31.21 -29.46 13.29
N LYS A 385 -32.35 -30.03 12.88
CA LYS A 385 -33.25 -29.39 11.90
C LYS A 385 -33.87 -28.10 12.45
N SER A 386 -34.01 -28.00 13.77
CA SER A 386 -34.53 -26.82 14.49
C SER A 386 -33.57 -25.63 14.53
N SER A 387 -32.31 -25.76 14.08
CA SER A 387 -31.39 -24.61 14.06
C SER A 387 -31.75 -23.57 13.00
N HIS A 388 -32.45 -23.94 11.93
CA HIS A 388 -32.86 -23.04 10.82
C HIS A 388 -31.73 -22.26 10.14
N GLN A 389 -30.48 -22.51 10.50
CA GLN A 389 -29.31 -21.89 9.89
C GLN A 389 -28.06 -22.73 10.16
N LEU A 390 -27.07 -22.59 9.28
CA LEU A 390 -25.71 -23.11 9.44
C LEU A 390 -24.71 -21.97 9.21
N SER A 391 -23.82 -21.74 10.18
CA SER A 391 -22.82 -20.68 10.11
C SER A 391 -21.40 -21.22 9.99
N VAL A 392 -20.64 -20.71 9.03
CA VAL A 392 -19.22 -21.03 8.82
C VAL A 392 -18.39 -19.78 9.07
N PHE A 393 -17.44 -19.85 9.99
CA PHE A 393 -16.57 -18.73 10.35
C PHE A 393 -15.13 -18.98 9.91
N ILE A 394 -14.51 -17.92 9.38
CA ILE A 394 -13.10 -17.86 9.06
C ILE A 394 -12.39 -17.26 10.28
N THR A 395 -11.63 -18.11 10.97
CA THR A 395 -11.04 -17.78 12.27
C THR A 395 -9.63 -17.22 12.18
N GLU A 396 -8.96 -17.41 11.04
CA GLU A 396 -7.59 -16.97 10.79
C GLU A 396 -7.53 -16.18 9.48
N LEU A 397 -6.50 -15.35 9.35
CA LEU A 397 -6.22 -14.64 8.10
C LEU A 397 -6.08 -15.68 6.98
N THR A 398 -6.80 -15.48 5.88
CA THR A 398 -6.92 -16.50 4.83
C THR A 398 -6.80 -15.87 3.45
N HIS A 399 -6.16 -16.58 2.53
CA HIS A 399 -5.92 -16.14 1.16
C HIS A 399 -6.59 -17.12 0.19
N GLY A 400 -7.66 -16.65 -0.46
CA GLY A 400 -8.54 -17.50 -1.25
C GLY A 400 -9.44 -18.40 -0.39
N VAL A 401 -10.75 -18.28 -0.56
CA VAL A 401 -11.78 -18.99 0.21
C VAL A 401 -12.79 -19.59 -0.75
N GLN A 402 -13.16 -20.85 -0.52
CA GLN A 402 -14.29 -21.52 -1.12
C GLN A 402 -15.09 -22.24 -0.04
N ILE A 403 -16.35 -21.86 0.17
CA ILE A 403 -17.27 -22.54 1.09
C ILE A 403 -18.44 -23.05 0.29
N SER A 404 -18.74 -24.35 0.38
CA SER A 404 -19.80 -25.00 -0.38
C SER A 404 -20.76 -25.68 0.58
N PHE A 405 -22.05 -25.46 0.38
CA PHE A 405 -23.10 -26.14 1.13
C PHE A 405 -24.01 -26.90 0.16
N SER A 406 -24.01 -28.22 0.30
CA SER A 406 -24.85 -29.15 -0.45
C SER A 406 -25.95 -29.67 0.47
N TYR A 407 -27.19 -29.70 0.00
CA TYR A 407 -28.36 -29.98 0.85
C TYR A 407 -29.38 -30.89 0.13
N PRO A 408 -30.22 -31.64 0.89
CA PRO A 408 -31.20 -32.54 0.29
C PRO A 408 -32.37 -31.77 -0.34
N GLU A 409 -33.11 -32.39 -1.26
CA GLU A 409 -34.28 -31.76 -1.91
C GLU A 409 -35.43 -31.43 -0.94
N THR A 410 -35.45 -32.08 0.21
CA THR A 410 -36.39 -31.81 1.30
C THR A 410 -36.13 -30.45 1.95
N LEU A 411 -34.89 -29.93 1.88
CA LEU A 411 -34.52 -28.62 2.40
C LEU A 411 -34.68 -27.57 1.29
N LYS A 412 -35.68 -26.68 1.43
CA LYS A 412 -36.04 -25.67 0.42
C LYS A 412 -35.74 -24.27 0.94
N GLN A 413 -35.52 -23.33 0.02
CA GLN A 413 -35.39 -21.89 0.30
C GLN A 413 -34.18 -21.52 1.18
N ILE A 414 -32.98 -21.97 0.81
CA ILE A 414 -31.76 -21.54 1.51
C ILE A 414 -31.36 -20.13 1.07
N GLU A 415 -31.26 -19.23 2.05
CA GLU A 415 -30.65 -17.92 1.89
C GLU A 415 -29.17 -17.98 2.30
N CYS A 416 -28.30 -17.49 1.41
CA CYS A 416 -26.85 -17.45 1.64
C CYS A 416 -26.42 -16.01 1.93
N VAL A 417 -26.01 -15.75 3.18
CA VAL A 417 -25.63 -14.43 3.68
C VAL A 417 -24.13 -14.42 4.00
N PRO A 418 -23.25 -14.01 3.07
CA PRO A 418 -21.84 -13.82 3.37
C PRO A 418 -21.63 -12.54 4.20
N PHE A 419 -20.70 -12.60 5.15
CA PHE A 419 -20.23 -11.45 5.92
C PHE A 419 -18.70 -11.41 5.83
N PHE A 420 -18.16 -10.82 4.76
CA PHE A 420 -16.71 -10.79 4.54
C PHE A 420 -16.12 -9.44 4.93
N ALA A 421 -15.07 -9.48 5.75
CA ALA A 421 -14.20 -8.35 6.05
C ALA A 421 -12.99 -8.40 5.11
N GLY A 422 -12.77 -7.34 4.31
CA GLY A 422 -11.69 -7.30 3.32
C GLY A 422 -11.87 -6.21 2.26
N GLN A 423 -11.02 -6.24 1.22
CA GLN A 423 -11.11 -5.30 0.08
C GLN A 423 -12.40 -5.47 -0.71
N ASN A 424 -12.88 -6.71 -0.87
CA ASN A 424 -14.15 -6.99 -1.49
C ASN A 424 -15.09 -7.64 -0.45
N LYS A 425 -16.14 -6.91 -0.07
CA LYS A 425 -17.11 -7.36 0.93
C LYS A 425 -18.12 -8.37 0.37
N TYR A 426 -18.15 -8.53 -0.96
CA TYR A 426 -19.14 -9.33 -1.66
C TYR A 426 -18.44 -10.45 -2.44
N PRO A 427 -18.28 -11.65 -1.84
CA PRO A 427 -17.73 -12.80 -2.55
C PRO A 427 -18.66 -13.26 -3.68
N LYS A 428 -18.12 -14.00 -4.63
CA LYS A 428 -18.92 -14.59 -5.71
C LYS A 428 -19.74 -15.75 -5.15
N ILE A 429 -21.06 -15.65 -5.25
CA ILE A 429 -22.00 -16.73 -4.91
C ILE A 429 -22.45 -17.39 -6.21
N THR A 430 -22.40 -18.71 -6.25
CA THR A 430 -22.98 -19.51 -7.33
C THR A 430 -23.89 -20.58 -6.75
N THR A 431 -25.08 -20.70 -7.31
CA THR A 431 -26.05 -21.73 -6.95
C THR A 431 -26.28 -22.63 -8.16
N SER A 432 -26.14 -23.94 -7.98
CA SER A 432 -26.40 -24.94 -9.01
C SER A 432 -27.04 -26.16 -8.37
N LYS A 433 -28.27 -26.50 -8.81
CA LYS A 433 -29.09 -27.54 -8.18
C LYS A 433 -29.27 -27.26 -6.67
N ASN A 434 -28.85 -28.19 -5.82
CA ASN A 434 -28.90 -28.09 -4.36
C ASN A 434 -27.53 -27.83 -3.74
N ILE A 435 -26.70 -27.04 -4.43
CA ILE A 435 -25.37 -26.65 -3.97
C ILE A 435 -25.23 -25.14 -4.09
N ILE A 436 -24.90 -24.48 -2.99
CA ILE A 436 -24.50 -23.08 -2.95
C ILE A 436 -23.00 -23.03 -2.67
N THR A 437 -22.26 -22.28 -3.49
CA THR A 437 -20.82 -22.08 -3.32
C THR A 437 -20.51 -20.59 -3.22
N VAL A 438 -19.78 -20.21 -2.18
CA VAL A 438 -19.23 -18.89 -1.94
C VAL A 438 -17.73 -18.93 -2.22
N THR A 439 -17.24 -18.05 -3.11
CA THR A 439 -15.84 -18.04 -3.56
C THR A 439 -15.24 -16.64 -3.58
N THR A 440 -13.97 -16.53 -3.19
CA THR A 440 -13.12 -15.36 -3.43
C THR A 440 -12.05 -15.68 -4.47
N LYS A 441 -11.33 -14.67 -4.96
CA LYS A 441 -10.18 -14.92 -5.84
C LYS A 441 -9.03 -15.58 -5.05
N PRO A 442 -8.20 -16.42 -5.67
CA PRO A 442 -7.06 -17.06 -5.00
C PRO A 442 -6.12 -16.07 -4.29
N GLU A 443 -5.96 -14.87 -4.86
CA GLU A 443 -5.10 -13.79 -4.36
C GLU A 443 -5.74 -12.86 -3.32
N GLU A 444 -7.00 -13.12 -2.95
CA GLU A 444 -7.78 -12.21 -2.12
C GLU A 444 -7.64 -12.53 -0.63
N TRP A 445 -7.30 -11.50 0.15
CA TRP A 445 -7.24 -11.59 1.60
C TRP A 445 -8.63 -11.51 2.23
N VAL A 446 -8.92 -12.52 3.05
CA VAL A 446 -10.13 -12.61 3.87
C VAL A 446 -9.71 -12.57 5.33
N PHE A 447 -10.22 -11.58 6.07
CA PHE A 447 -9.84 -11.34 7.45
C PHE A 447 -10.60 -12.26 8.42
N PRO A 448 -10.04 -12.54 9.61
CA PRO A 448 -10.79 -13.19 10.69
C PRO A 448 -12.11 -12.49 10.95
N GLN A 449 -13.10 -13.23 11.47
CA GLN A 449 -14.51 -12.79 11.64
C GLN A 449 -15.32 -12.74 10.34
N SER A 450 -14.70 -13.05 9.19
CA SER A 450 -15.45 -13.28 7.96
C SER A 450 -16.16 -14.63 7.99
N GLY A 451 -17.16 -14.82 7.13
CA GLY A 451 -17.84 -16.11 7.02
C GLY A 451 -19.09 -16.06 6.17
N VAL A 452 -19.89 -17.11 6.28
CA VAL A 452 -21.20 -17.24 5.61
C VAL A 452 -22.21 -17.89 6.55
N VAL A 453 -23.44 -17.37 6.54
CA VAL A 453 -24.61 -18.02 7.12
C VAL A 453 -25.47 -18.57 5.98
N PHE A 454 -25.85 -19.84 6.07
CA PHE A 454 -26.88 -20.47 5.24
C PHE A 454 -28.14 -20.62 6.09
N ALA A 455 -29.13 -19.74 5.91
CA ALA A 455 -30.42 -19.79 6.61
C ALA A 455 -31.43 -20.60 5.79
N TYR A 456 -32.25 -21.45 6.43
CA TYR A 456 -33.16 -22.38 5.74
C TYR A 456 -34.41 -22.76 6.52
#